data_AF-A0A1T5M488-F1
#
_entry.id   AF-A0A1T5M488-F1
#
_cell.length_a   1.000
_cell.length_b   1.000
_cell.length_c   1.000
_cell.angle_alpha   90.00
_cell.angle_beta   90.00
_cell.angle_gamma   90.00
#
_symmetry.space_group_name_H-M   'P 1'
#
loop_
_entity.id
_entity.type
_entity.pdbx_description
1 polymer ?
#
loop_
_entity_poly.entity_id
_entity_poly.type
_entity_poly.pdbx_seq_one_letter_code
_entity_poly.pdbx_strand_id
1 'polypeptide(L)'
;MLGGILVIIITGLISFALINRLKQIHPIIDDALLKRLYFYHILLSFAYFAYILYNPSDSRNYYRKVSIGFRGDSWSDFYGTSTPFIEWVSYPFVNYLGFSYEALMALFSFFGFLGFVYFYIFFKENIRFKHEFYGYDLLTLIFFLPNLHFWSTSLGKGSIIFMGLGLFFYAITNVKKRIWALAIGGLIIYHVRPHIMLVILVSSAMGFIFSSKGVSIALRIMFLAGASVAFFFIYKDVLTMVGIDEEQFVTQGLDLSHRAKELTKASSGVDISQYSLPMQVFTFLYRPLFVDAPGFLGIIVSFENVFYLLISLKLIGNLKGLKFLVTGNFLAKTAFLSFITISIALAQISGNLGLAMRQKSQVMILVLFVVMAFMDEEKFKAWKHQQLIKLRRSRENATNATT
;
A
#
# COMPACT_ATOMS: atom_id res chain seq x y z
N MET A 1 -4.75 8.61 28.56
CA MET A 1 -3.28 8.39 28.44
C MET A 1 -2.79 7.02 28.92
N LEU A 2 -3.02 6.58 30.17
CA LEU A 2 -2.52 5.28 30.67
C LEU A 2 -2.94 4.06 29.82
N GLY A 3 -4.20 4.02 29.36
CA GLY A 3 -4.68 2.96 28.47
C GLY A 3 -3.95 2.89 27.12
N GLY A 4 -3.56 4.03 26.56
CA GLY A 4 -2.76 4.11 25.33
C GLY A 4 -1.39 3.45 25.50
N ILE A 5 -0.69 3.78 26.59
CA ILE A 5 0.62 3.21 26.90
C ILE A 5 0.53 1.70 27.10
N LEU A 6 -0.49 1.24 27.84
CA LEU A 6 -0.72 -0.20 28.05
C LEU A 6 -0.93 -0.94 26.73
N VAL A 7 -1.76 -0.40 25.83
CA VAL A 7 -1.97 -0.99 24.50
C VAL A 7 -0.70 -1.00 23.67
N ILE A 8 0.12 0.06 23.72
CA ILE A 8 1.44 0.07 23.05
C ILE A 8 2.34 -1.05 23.57
N ILE A 9 2.40 -1.25 24.90
CA ILE A 9 3.22 -2.32 25.49
C ILE A 9 2.72 -3.70 25.03
N ILE A 10 1.41 -3.96 25.15
CA ILE A 10 0.81 -5.24 24.74
C ILE A 10 1.04 -5.50 23.26
N THR A 11 0.74 -4.53 22.41
CA THR A 11 0.94 -4.66 20.95
C THR A 11 2.41 -4.80 20.59
N GLY A 12 3.33 -4.17 21.32
CA GLY A 12 4.77 -4.35 21.16
C GLY A 12 5.24 -5.76 21.48
N LEU A 13 4.75 -6.35 22.57
CA LEU A 13 5.02 -7.75 22.91
C LEU A 13 4.50 -8.69 21.80
N ILE A 14 3.28 -8.45 21.31
CA ILE A 14 2.69 -9.21 20.20
C ILE A 14 3.53 -9.04 18.92
N SER A 15 3.93 -7.81 18.58
CA SER A 15 4.77 -7.51 17.42
C SER A 15 6.11 -8.24 17.49
N PHE A 16 6.76 -8.26 18.66
CA PHE A 16 8.07 -8.91 18.80
C PHE A 16 7.96 -10.43 18.76
N ALA A 17 6.94 -11.01 19.40
CA ALA A 17 6.64 -12.43 19.28
C ALA A 17 6.35 -12.82 17.82
N LEU A 18 5.57 -12.01 17.11
CA LEU A 18 5.28 -12.20 15.69
C LEU A 18 6.54 -12.13 14.83
N ILE A 19 7.40 -11.12 15.01
CA ILE A 19 8.66 -10.96 14.27
C ILE A 19 9.56 -12.18 14.50
N ASN A 20 9.71 -12.64 15.74
CA ASN A 20 10.52 -13.81 16.06
C ASN A 20 9.98 -15.09 15.38
N ARG A 21 8.66 -15.29 15.39
CA ARG A 21 8.00 -16.39 14.67
C ARG A 21 8.20 -16.29 13.16
N LEU A 22 8.06 -15.09 12.59
CA LEU A 22 8.25 -14.86 11.16
C LEU A 22 9.69 -15.09 10.73
N LYS A 23 10.68 -14.76 11.57
CA LYS A 23 12.11 -15.05 11.32
C LYS A 23 12.39 -16.55 11.22
N GLN A 24 11.69 -17.38 12.00
CA GLN A 24 11.79 -18.84 11.90
C GLN A 24 11.21 -19.36 10.58
N ILE A 25 10.07 -18.80 10.14
CA ILE A 25 9.40 -19.18 8.89
C ILE A 25 10.18 -18.67 7.66
N HIS A 26 10.76 -17.48 7.78
CA HIS A 26 11.44 -16.73 6.71
C HIS A 26 12.85 -16.31 7.16
N PRO A 27 13.85 -17.20 7.04
CA PRO A 27 15.20 -16.91 7.52
C PRO A 27 15.87 -15.68 6.89
N ILE A 28 15.40 -15.26 5.71
CA ILE A 28 15.89 -14.10 4.95
C ILE A 28 15.55 -12.73 5.58
N ILE A 29 14.59 -12.68 6.52
CA ILE A 29 14.14 -11.44 7.18
C ILE A 29 15.23 -10.92 8.13
N ASP A 30 15.42 -9.60 8.20
CA ASP A 30 16.19 -8.95 9.27
C ASP A 30 15.24 -8.55 10.42
N ASP A 31 15.26 -9.30 11.51
CA ASP A 31 14.39 -9.06 12.67
C ASP A 31 14.80 -7.80 13.45
N ALA A 32 16.09 -7.45 13.47
CA ALA A 32 16.57 -6.23 14.09
C ALA A 32 16.10 -4.98 13.34
N LEU A 33 16.06 -5.03 12.00
CA LEU A 33 15.45 -3.98 11.19
C LEU A 33 13.95 -3.84 11.50
N LEU A 34 13.18 -4.93 11.54
CA LEU A 34 11.76 -4.88 11.87
C LEU A 34 11.47 -4.35 13.28
N LYS A 35 12.30 -4.70 14.27
CA LYS A 35 12.21 -4.16 15.64
C LYS A 35 12.51 -2.65 15.66
N ARG A 36 13.54 -2.18 14.96
CA ARG A 36 13.82 -0.74 14.80
C ARG A 36 12.67 -0.01 14.08
N LEU A 37 12.10 -0.65 13.06
CA LEU A 37 10.97 -0.13 12.32
C LEU A 37 9.71 0.01 13.20
N TYR A 38 9.49 -0.92 14.13
CA TYR A 38 8.42 -0.81 15.13
C TYR A 38 8.57 0.44 16.00
N PHE A 39 9.75 0.65 16.58
CA PHE A 39 9.99 1.85 17.41
C PHE A 39 9.85 3.14 16.60
N TYR A 40 10.33 3.16 15.35
CA TYR A 40 10.15 4.30 14.46
C TYR A 40 8.66 4.55 14.13
N HIS A 41 7.89 3.48 13.91
CA HIS A 41 6.44 3.59 13.68
C HIS A 41 5.70 4.13 14.91
N ILE A 42 6.05 3.69 16.11
CA ILE A 42 5.49 4.21 17.36
C ILE A 42 5.88 5.69 17.57
N LEU A 43 7.13 6.07 17.29
CA LEU A 43 7.57 7.47 17.34
C LEU A 43 6.69 8.36 16.43
N LEU A 44 6.43 7.92 15.20
CA LEU A 44 5.58 8.65 14.26
C LEU A 44 4.09 8.58 14.61
N SER A 45 3.66 7.57 15.36
CA SER A 45 2.34 7.52 15.98
C SER A 45 2.17 8.63 17.02
N PHE A 46 3.18 8.84 17.88
CA PHE A 46 3.19 9.97 18.81
C PHE A 46 3.23 11.32 18.09
N ALA A 47 4.04 11.45 17.03
CA ALA A 47 4.07 12.67 16.21
C ALA A 47 2.72 12.97 15.56
N TYR A 48 2.05 11.94 15.03
CA TYR A 48 0.69 12.06 14.49
C TYR A 48 -0.31 12.47 15.58
N PHE A 49 -0.25 11.83 16.75
CA PHE A 49 -1.12 12.15 17.88
C PHE A 49 -0.95 13.61 18.31
N ALA A 50 0.28 14.12 18.41
CA ALA A 50 0.55 15.53 18.69
C ALA A 50 0.01 16.46 17.59
N TYR A 51 0.17 16.10 16.32
CA TYR A 51 -0.35 16.87 15.20
C TYR A 51 -1.88 17.05 15.25
N ILE A 52 -2.63 15.98 15.56
CA ILE A 52 -4.10 16.05 15.63
C ILE A 52 -4.63 16.75 16.88
N LEU A 53 -3.78 17.12 17.86
CA LEU A 53 -4.23 17.97 18.97
C LEU A 53 -4.63 19.36 18.45
N TYR A 54 -3.92 19.86 17.43
CA TYR A 54 -4.09 21.20 16.88
C TYR A 54 -4.76 21.21 15.49
N ASN A 55 -4.94 20.04 14.86
CA ASN A 55 -5.50 19.92 13.51
C ASN A 55 -6.73 19.01 13.49
N PRO A 56 -7.75 19.30 12.67
CA PRO A 56 -8.92 18.44 12.51
C PRO A 56 -8.53 17.03 12.04
N SER A 57 -9.18 16.00 12.60
CA SER A 57 -8.96 14.61 12.21
C SER A 57 -10.25 13.79 12.28
N ASP A 58 -10.47 12.95 11.26
CA ASP A 58 -11.60 12.02 11.19
C ASP A 58 -11.63 11.04 12.38
N SER A 59 -10.46 10.74 12.95
CA SER A 59 -10.28 9.80 14.05
C SER A 59 -11.15 10.10 15.27
N ARG A 60 -11.23 11.38 15.68
CA ARG A 60 -12.07 11.81 16.82
C ARG A 60 -13.55 11.53 16.54
N ASN A 61 -13.99 11.73 15.29
CA ASN A 61 -15.36 11.48 14.89
C ASN A 61 -15.69 9.97 14.90
N TYR A 62 -14.77 9.11 14.46
CA TYR A 62 -14.96 7.66 14.54
C TYR A 62 -15.14 7.20 15.98
N TYR A 63 -14.25 7.63 16.88
CA TYR A 63 -14.35 7.28 18.30
C TYR A 63 -15.66 7.78 18.92
N ARG A 64 -15.99 9.07 18.72
CA ARG A 64 -17.19 9.69 19.27
C ARG A 64 -18.46 8.98 18.81
N LYS A 65 -18.57 8.62 17.53
CA LYS A 65 -19.76 7.94 17.00
C LYS A 65 -19.97 6.56 17.63
N VAL A 66 -18.89 5.83 17.85
CA VAL A 66 -18.94 4.52 18.49
C VAL A 66 -19.29 4.66 19.97
N SER A 67 -18.71 5.63 20.67
CA SER A 67 -18.93 5.83 22.11
C SER A 67 -20.34 6.29 22.46
N ILE A 68 -21.04 6.98 21.55
CA ILE A 68 -22.41 7.46 21.76
C ILE A 68 -23.48 6.55 21.13
N GLY A 69 -23.11 5.39 20.57
CA GLY A 69 -24.08 4.51 19.91
C GLY A 69 -24.71 5.13 18.65
N PHE A 70 -23.99 5.98 17.89
CA PHE A 70 -24.56 6.79 16.80
C PHE A 70 -25.33 5.99 15.73
N ARG A 71 -24.98 4.71 15.52
CA ARG A 71 -25.64 3.85 14.52
C ARG A 71 -26.67 2.89 15.11
N GLY A 72 -26.70 2.74 16.43
CA GLY A 72 -27.47 1.70 17.11
C GLY A 72 -26.72 1.19 18.33
N ASP A 73 -27.36 0.29 19.07
CA ASP A 73 -26.87 -0.21 20.33
C ASP A 73 -26.03 -1.48 20.17
N SER A 74 -26.15 -2.20 19.06
CA SER A 74 -25.47 -3.48 18.84
C SER A 74 -24.22 -3.34 17.96
N TRP A 75 -23.29 -4.28 18.08
CA TRP A 75 -22.09 -4.31 17.23
C TRP A 75 -22.44 -4.43 15.73
N SER A 76 -23.48 -5.21 15.39
CA SER A 76 -23.94 -5.39 14.02
C SER A 76 -24.45 -4.10 13.36
N ASP A 77 -25.02 -3.18 14.13
CA ASP A 77 -25.56 -1.91 13.60
C ASP A 77 -24.46 -1.01 13.03
N PHE A 78 -23.22 -1.23 13.46
CA PHE A 78 -22.06 -0.51 12.94
C PHE A 78 -21.50 -1.11 11.65
N TYR A 79 -21.94 -2.32 11.27
CA TYR A 79 -21.39 -3.01 10.11
C TYR A 79 -21.76 -2.29 8.81
N GLY A 80 -20.78 -2.22 7.91
CA GLY A 80 -20.91 -1.64 6.59
C GLY A 80 -19.52 -1.39 6.01
N THR A 81 -19.47 -0.92 4.78
CA THR A 81 -18.20 -0.65 4.08
C THR A 81 -17.73 0.80 4.30
N SER A 82 -16.46 1.09 4.01
CA SER A 82 -15.85 2.42 4.10
C SER A 82 -15.75 2.97 5.53
N THR A 83 -16.53 4.00 5.88
CA THR A 83 -16.51 4.63 7.21
C THR A 83 -17.14 3.74 8.29
N PRO A 84 -18.36 3.19 8.09
CA PRO A 84 -18.96 2.23 9.02
C PRO A 84 -18.01 1.11 9.42
N PHE A 85 -17.23 0.54 8.49
CA PHE A 85 -16.29 -0.54 8.83
C PHE A 85 -15.27 -0.15 9.91
N ILE A 86 -14.75 1.08 9.88
CA ILE A 86 -13.79 1.56 10.89
C ILE A 86 -14.47 1.69 12.26
N GLU A 87 -15.71 2.17 12.25
CA GLU A 87 -16.54 2.30 13.46
C GLU A 87 -16.89 0.89 14.00
N TRP A 88 -17.21 -0.07 13.13
CA TRP A 88 -17.45 -1.48 13.44
C TRP A 88 -16.22 -2.17 14.05
N VAL A 89 -15.03 -2.00 13.46
CA VAL A 89 -13.78 -2.54 14.02
C VAL A 89 -13.49 -1.93 15.39
N SER A 90 -13.83 -0.65 15.58
CA SER A 90 -13.58 0.06 16.83
C SER A 90 -14.54 -0.34 17.96
N TYR A 91 -15.79 -0.69 17.63
CA TYR A 91 -16.86 -0.99 18.57
C TYR A 91 -16.49 -1.94 19.71
N PRO A 92 -15.95 -3.16 19.48
CA PRO A 92 -15.66 -4.09 20.57
C PRO A 92 -14.60 -3.55 21.53
N PHE A 93 -13.63 -2.79 21.02
CA PHE A 93 -12.59 -2.20 21.85
C PHE A 93 -13.13 -1.05 22.70
N VAL A 94 -14.00 -0.22 22.14
CA VAL A 94 -14.59 0.91 22.87
C VAL A 94 -15.64 0.44 23.88
N ASN A 95 -16.61 -0.37 23.45
CA ASN A 95 -17.79 -0.69 24.26
C ASN A 95 -17.60 -1.93 25.16
N TYR A 96 -16.79 -2.92 24.77
CA TYR A 96 -16.58 -4.11 25.61
C TYR A 96 -15.30 -4.02 26.44
N LEU A 97 -14.22 -3.49 25.86
CA LEU A 97 -12.93 -3.36 26.56
C LEU A 97 -12.71 -1.98 27.20
N GLY A 98 -13.63 -1.02 27.00
CA GLY A 98 -13.54 0.31 27.61
C GLY A 98 -12.36 1.14 27.11
N PHE A 99 -11.90 0.93 25.86
CA PHE A 99 -10.73 1.64 25.35
C PHE A 99 -10.99 3.14 25.26
N SER A 100 -10.10 3.92 25.89
CA SER A 100 -9.98 5.36 25.64
C SER A 100 -9.61 5.65 24.18
N TYR A 101 -9.81 6.89 23.73
CA TYR A 101 -9.42 7.33 22.39
C TYR A 101 -7.94 7.04 22.07
N GLU A 102 -7.05 7.27 23.03
CA GLU A 102 -5.61 7.04 22.88
C GLU A 102 -5.26 5.55 22.82
N ALA A 103 -5.98 4.71 23.57
CA ALA A 103 -5.87 3.26 23.49
C ALA A 103 -6.27 2.73 22.10
N LEU A 104 -7.34 3.28 21.54
CA LEU A 104 -7.78 2.92 20.20
C LEU A 104 -6.82 3.42 19.10
N MET A 105 -6.27 4.64 19.25
CA MET A 105 -5.22 5.16 18.37
C MET A 105 -3.99 4.23 18.37
N ALA A 106 -3.52 3.80 19.55
CA ALA A 106 -2.41 2.86 19.68
C ALA A 106 -2.69 1.51 19.00
N LEU A 107 -3.91 0.97 19.16
CA LEU A 107 -4.33 -0.26 18.51
C LEU A 107 -4.32 -0.15 16.97
N PHE A 108 -4.83 0.96 16.45
CA PHE A 108 -4.82 1.19 15.00
C PHE A 108 -3.40 1.40 14.46
N SER A 109 -2.50 2.00 15.23
CA SER A 109 -1.08 2.05 14.89
C SER A 109 -0.48 0.65 14.78
N PHE A 110 -0.86 -0.28 15.66
CA PHE A 110 -0.44 -1.68 15.54
C PHE A 110 -0.91 -2.33 14.24
N PHE A 111 -2.16 -2.11 13.81
CA PHE A 111 -2.63 -2.59 12.50
C PHE A 111 -1.79 -2.02 11.34
N GLY A 112 -1.48 -0.72 11.38
CA GLY A 112 -0.57 -0.10 10.43
C GLY A 112 0.80 -0.78 10.39
N PHE A 113 1.39 -1.04 11.55
CA PHE A 113 2.67 -1.74 11.67
C PHE A 113 2.64 -3.15 11.06
N LEU A 114 1.54 -3.91 11.22
CA LEU A 114 1.40 -5.22 10.58
C LEU A 114 1.50 -5.11 9.05
N GLY A 115 0.96 -4.03 8.45
CA GLY A 115 1.15 -3.74 7.03
C GLY A 115 2.63 -3.66 6.64
N PHE A 116 3.44 -2.94 7.42
CA PHE A 116 4.90 -2.86 7.19
C PHE A 116 5.58 -4.22 7.28
N VAL A 117 5.22 -5.04 8.27
CA VAL A 117 5.78 -6.38 8.42
C VAL A 117 5.51 -7.21 7.16
N TYR A 118 4.27 -7.27 6.69
CA TYR A 118 3.93 -8.09 5.52
C TYR A 118 4.51 -7.54 4.21
N PHE A 119 4.53 -6.21 4.03
CA PHE A 119 5.24 -5.61 2.89
C PHE A 119 6.74 -5.89 2.94
N TYR A 120 7.38 -5.83 4.10
CA TYR A 120 8.80 -6.12 4.22
C TYR A 120 9.11 -7.55 3.78
N ILE A 121 8.29 -8.51 4.20
CA ILE A 121 8.42 -9.91 3.76
C ILE A 121 8.19 -10.03 2.26
N PHE A 122 7.14 -9.41 1.73
CA PHE A 122 6.86 -9.38 0.30
C PHE A 122 8.07 -8.88 -0.51
N PHE A 123 8.73 -7.81 -0.05
CA PHE A 123 9.93 -7.28 -0.70
C PHE A 123 11.10 -8.27 -0.58
N LYS A 124 11.38 -8.79 0.62
CA LYS A 124 12.50 -9.71 0.85
C LYS A 124 12.39 -11.03 0.09
N GLU A 125 11.18 -11.55 -0.10
CA GLU A 125 10.95 -12.78 -0.87
C GLU A 125 11.16 -12.58 -2.38
N ASN A 126 10.95 -11.36 -2.89
CA ASN A 126 10.90 -11.08 -4.32
C ASN A 126 12.10 -10.29 -4.85
N ILE A 127 12.94 -9.72 -3.97
CA ILE A 127 14.17 -9.00 -4.33
C ILE A 127 15.39 -9.83 -3.90
N ARG A 128 16.24 -10.21 -4.86
CA ARG A 128 17.35 -11.14 -4.65
C ARG A 128 18.63 -10.45 -4.19
N PHE A 129 18.89 -9.27 -4.75
CA PHE A 129 20.11 -8.54 -4.50
C PHE A 129 19.87 -7.35 -3.58
N LYS A 130 20.89 -7.00 -2.79
CA LYS A 130 20.92 -5.72 -2.12
C LYS A 130 21.09 -4.61 -3.16
N HIS A 131 20.26 -3.58 -3.06
CA HIS A 131 20.27 -2.41 -3.93
C HIS A 131 20.55 -1.17 -3.10
N GLU A 132 21.44 -0.31 -3.61
CA GLU A 132 21.88 0.87 -2.89
C GLU A 132 21.49 2.14 -3.63
N PHE A 133 21.17 3.19 -2.88
CA PHE A 133 20.88 4.53 -3.37
C PHE A 133 21.80 5.51 -2.64
N TYR A 134 22.76 6.10 -3.37
CA TYR A 134 23.82 6.94 -2.80
C TYR A 134 24.56 6.29 -1.60
N GLY A 135 24.84 4.99 -1.68
CA GLY A 135 25.54 4.23 -0.64
C GLY A 135 24.68 3.70 0.51
N TYR A 136 23.39 4.07 0.56
CA TYR A 136 22.45 3.58 1.56
C TYR A 136 21.59 2.43 1.00
N ASP A 137 21.21 1.47 1.85
CA ASP A 137 20.33 0.36 1.46
C ASP A 137 18.93 0.88 1.09
N LEU A 138 18.53 0.67 -0.17
CA LEU A 138 17.30 1.22 -0.72
C LEU A 138 16.05 0.63 -0.06
N LEU A 139 16.10 -0.66 0.31
CA LEU A 139 15.00 -1.30 1.04
C LEU A 139 14.80 -0.61 2.39
N THR A 140 15.87 -0.42 3.15
CA THR A 140 15.81 0.30 4.43
C THR A 140 15.27 1.73 4.24
N LEU A 141 15.76 2.47 3.24
CA LEU A 141 15.27 3.83 2.96
C LEU A 141 13.76 3.87 2.71
N ILE A 142 13.24 2.96 1.86
CA ILE A 142 11.81 2.89 1.52
C ILE A 142 10.96 2.64 2.77
N PHE A 143 11.39 1.72 3.63
CA PHE A 143 10.63 1.37 4.81
C PHE A 143 10.70 2.44 5.90
N PHE A 144 11.73 3.30 5.93
CA PHE A 144 11.84 4.38 6.91
C PHE A 144 11.28 5.73 6.43
N LEU A 145 10.55 5.76 5.31
CA LEU A 145 9.91 6.99 4.82
C LEU A 145 8.85 7.50 5.82
N PRO A 146 9.01 8.71 6.41
CA PRO A 146 8.15 9.17 7.48
C PRO A 146 6.67 9.31 7.10
N ASN A 147 6.33 9.76 5.90
CA ASN A 147 4.95 9.96 5.44
C ASN A 147 4.17 8.65 5.46
N LEU A 148 4.79 7.55 5.04
CA LEU A 148 4.17 6.23 5.01
C LEU A 148 3.75 5.78 6.42
N HIS A 149 4.62 6.00 7.41
CA HIS A 149 4.33 5.72 8.80
C HIS A 149 3.27 6.68 9.36
N PHE A 150 3.45 7.99 9.15
CA PHE A 150 2.57 9.03 9.68
C PHE A 150 1.10 8.82 9.30
N TRP A 151 0.79 8.38 8.07
CA TRP A 151 -0.60 8.14 7.63
C TRP A 151 -1.13 6.74 7.89
N SER A 152 -0.29 5.83 8.38
CA SER A 152 -0.67 4.45 8.76
C SER A 152 -0.72 4.23 10.28
N THR A 153 -0.43 5.25 11.10
CA THR A 153 -0.46 5.13 12.57
C THR A 153 -1.80 5.50 13.21
N SER A 154 -2.74 6.08 12.45
CA SER A 154 -3.95 6.70 13.02
C SER A 154 -5.18 5.78 13.06
N LEU A 155 -6.11 6.07 13.98
CA LEU A 155 -7.49 5.57 13.93
C LEU A 155 -8.18 6.09 12.67
N GLY A 156 -8.27 5.22 11.67
CA GLY A 156 -8.87 5.56 10.40
C GLY A 156 -8.65 4.49 9.35
N LYS A 157 -9.09 4.79 8.12
CA LYS A 157 -9.00 3.86 7.00
C LYS A 157 -7.56 3.49 6.64
N GLY A 158 -6.60 4.38 6.93
CA GLY A 158 -5.23 4.24 6.44
C GLY A 158 -4.42 3.11 7.05
N SER A 159 -4.52 2.90 8.35
CA SER A 159 -3.85 1.80 9.06
C SER A 159 -4.40 0.44 8.62
N ILE A 160 -5.72 0.28 8.65
CA ILE A 160 -6.38 -1.00 8.31
C ILE A 160 -6.20 -1.34 6.84
N ILE A 161 -6.33 -0.38 5.90
CA ILE A 161 -6.11 -0.70 4.49
C ILE A 161 -4.65 -1.04 4.20
N PHE A 162 -3.69 -0.37 4.85
CA PHE A 162 -2.28 -0.66 4.66
C PHE A 162 -1.93 -2.09 5.13
N MET A 163 -2.53 -2.53 6.25
CA MET A 163 -2.49 -3.93 6.69
C MET A 163 -3.07 -4.89 5.65
N GLY A 164 -4.27 -4.59 5.13
CA GLY A 164 -4.95 -5.41 4.13
C GLY A 164 -4.14 -5.55 2.83
N LEU A 165 -3.58 -4.44 2.35
CA LEU A 165 -2.68 -4.41 1.18
C LEU A 165 -1.41 -5.22 1.43
N GLY A 166 -0.75 -5.04 2.57
CA GLY A 166 0.44 -5.80 2.94
C GLY A 166 0.18 -7.30 2.96
N LEU A 167 -0.91 -7.72 3.63
CA LEU A 167 -1.36 -9.12 3.65
C LEU A 167 -1.66 -9.67 2.26
N PHE A 168 -2.36 -8.91 1.42
CA PHE A 168 -2.72 -9.31 0.06
C PHE A 168 -1.46 -9.56 -0.80
N PHE A 169 -0.53 -8.60 -0.85
CA PHE A 169 0.70 -8.74 -1.64
C PHE A 169 1.67 -9.79 -1.06
N TYR A 170 1.73 -9.95 0.26
CA TYR A 170 2.42 -11.07 0.89
C TYR A 170 1.82 -12.42 0.45
N ALA A 171 0.49 -12.54 0.43
CA ALA A 171 -0.18 -13.79 0.10
C ALA A 171 -0.09 -14.13 -1.39
N ILE A 172 -0.14 -13.13 -2.27
CA ILE A 172 -0.12 -13.34 -3.72
C ILE A 172 1.21 -13.92 -4.25
N THR A 173 2.30 -13.74 -3.49
CA THR A 173 3.60 -14.40 -3.76
C THR A 173 3.50 -15.92 -3.69
N ASN A 174 2.63 -16.46 -2.82
CA ASN A 174 2.41 -17.90 -2.70
C ASN A 174 0.96 -18.23 -2.33
N VAL A 175 0.04 -18.05 -3.29
CA VAL A 175 -1.41 -18.17 -3.10
C VAL A 175 -1.82 -19.50 -2.47
N LYS A 176 -1.24 -20.64 -2.90
CA LYS A 176 -1.63 -21.97 -2.39
C LYS A 176 -1.38 -22.10 -0.89
N LYS A 177 -0.23 -21.65 -0.40
CA LYS A 177 0.14 -21.75 1.02
C LYS A 177 -0.49 -20.64 1.87
N ARG A 178 -0.93 -19.55 1.25
CA ARG A 178 -1.36 -18.32 1.93
C ARG A 178 -2.78 -17.91 1.57
N ILE A 179 -3.64 -18.86 1.17
CA ILE A 179 -5.00 -18.55 0.71
C ILE A 179 -5.82 -17.81 1.76
N TRP A 180 -5.66 -18.16 3.05
CA TRP A 180 -6.31 -17.46 4.16
C TRP A 180 -5.82 -16.02 4.31
N ALA A 181 -4.52 -15.78 4.19
CA ALA A 181 -3.97 -14.42 4.21
C ALA A 181 -4.45 -13.59 3.01
N LEU A 182 -4.59 -14.22 1.84
CA LEU A 182 -5.14 -13.58 0.64
C LEU A 182 -6.61 -13.20 0.84
N ALA A 183 -7.42 -14.12 1.37
CA ALA A 183 -8.83 -13.90 1.63
C ALA A 183 -9.04 -12.82 2.70
N ILE A 184 -8.33 -12.91 3.84
CA ILE A 184 -8.41 -11.91 4.91
C ILE A 184 -7.94 -10.54 4.40
N GLY A 185 -6.81 -10.47 3.71
CA GLY A 185 -6.30 -9.23 3.12
C GLY A 185 -7.29 -8.62 2.13
N GLY A 186 -7.84 -9.43 1.22
CA GLY A 186 -8.85 -8.99 0.25
C GLY A 186 -10.15 -8.50 0.90
N LEU A 187 -10.65 -9.22 1.91
CA LEU A 187 -11.83 -8.81 2.68
C LEU A 187 -11.59 -7.48 3.39
N ILE A 188 -10.42 -7.29 4.02
CA ILE A 188 -10.08 -6.02 4.65
C ILE A 188 -10.07 -4.88 3.63
N ILE A 189 -9.43 -5.09 2.47
CA ILE A 189 -9.39 -4.06 1.41
C ILE A 189 -10.81 -3.73 0.95
N TYR A 190 -11.64 -4.74 0.68
CA TYR A 190 -13.04 -4.55 0.29
C TYR A 190 -13.80 -3.72 1.33
N HIS A 191 -13.79 -4.12 2.60
CA HIS A 191 -14.57 -3.44 3.61
C HIS A 191 -14.09 -2.01 3.87
N VAL A 192 -12.79 -1.73 3.76
CA VAL A 192 -12.28 -0.36 3.95
C VAL A 192 -12.45 0.50 2.69
N ARG A 193 -12.21 -0.06 1.51
CA ARG A 193 -12.30 0.61 0.20
C ARG A 193 -12.68 -0.38 -0.92
N PRO A 194 -13.98 -0.57 -1.20
CA PRO A 194 -14.44 -1.50 -2.24
C PRO A 194 -13.86 -1.21 -3.63
N HIS A 195 -13.75 0.07 -3.99
CA HIS A 195 -13.16 0.51 -5.27
C HIS A 195 -11.69 0.10 -5.41
N ILE A 196 -10.88 0.18 -4.34
CA ILE A 196 -9.47 -0.26 -4.39
C ILE A 196 -9.40 -1.78 -4.55
N MET A 197 -10.28 -2.53 -3.87
CA MET A 197 -10.33 -3.99 -4.03
C MET A 197 -10.62 -4.37 -5.48
N LEU A 198 -11.63 -3.75 -6.10
CA LEU A 198 -11.98 -4.00 -7.49
C LEU A 198 -10.80 -3.77 -8.43
N VAL A 199 -10.10 -2.64 -8.24
CA VAL A 199 -8.92 -2.29 -9.04
C VAL A 199 -7.80 -3.32 -8.86
N ILE A 200 -7.54 -3.77 -7.63
CA ILE A 200 -6.50 -4.76 -7.36
C ILE A 200 -6.86 -6.12 -7.95
N LEU A 201 -8.14 -6.52 -7.90
CA LEU A 201 -8.61 -7.76 -8.53
C LEU A 201 -8.40 -7.73 -10.04
N VAL A 202 -8.83 -6.66 -10.71
CA VAL A 202 -8.65 -6.48 -12.17
C VAL A 202 -7.15 -6.44 -12.52
N SER A 203 -6.35 -5.68 -11.77
CA SER A 203 -4.91 -5.58 -11.98
C SER A 203 -4.17 -6.91 -11.75
N SER A 204 -4.62 -7.70 -10.78
CA SER A 204 -4.11 -9.04 -10.52
C SER A 204 -4.51 -10.01 -11.63
N ALA A 205 -5.77 -9.99 -12.07
CA ALA A 205 -6.26 -10.81 -13.18
C ALA A 205 -5.50 -10.51 -14.49
N MET A 206 -5.36 -9.23 -14.84
CA MET A 206 -4.55 -8.79 -15.98
C MET A 206 -3.09 -9.22 -15.83
N GLY A 207 -2.50 -9.02 -14.65
CA GLY A 207 -1.14 -9.49 -14.36
C GLY A 207 -0.98 -10.99 -14.61
N PHE A 208 -1.95 -11.80 -14.20
CA PHE A 208 -1.96 -13.24 -14.43
C PHE A 208 -2.10 -13.58 -15.90
N ILE A 209 -2.99 -12.93 -16.65
CA ILE A 209 -3.21 -13.18 -18.08
C ILE A 209 -1.95 -12.84 -18.89
N PHE A 210 -1.38 -11.65 -18.66
CA PHE A 210 -0.27 -11.13 -19.44
C PHE A 210 1.11 -11.60 -18.97
N SER A 211 1.22 -12.33 -17.85
CA SER A 211 2.51 -12.87 -17.37
C SER A 211 2.58 -14.39 -17.50
N SER A 212 3.29 -14.88 -18.50
CA SER A 212 3.53 -16.33 -18.73
C SER A 212 4.59 -16.95 -17.82
N LYS A 213 5.25 -16.16 -16.97
CA LYS A 213 6.40 -16.61 -16.18
C LYS A 213 6.03 -16.87 -14.72
N GLY A 214 6.28 -18.09 -14.26
CA GLY A 214 6.38 -18.40 -12.83
C GLY A 214 5.11 -18.90 -12.13
N VAL A 215 3.98 -19.09 -12.83
CA VAL A 215 2.72 -19.56 -12.22
C VAL A 215 2.12 -20.74 -12.98
N SER A 216 1.71 -21.78 -12.25
CA SER A 216 0.99 -22.92 -12.82
C SER A 216 -0.39 -22.52 -13.35
N ILE A 217 -0.78 -23.05 -14.51
CA ILE A 217 -2.07 -22.78 -15.17
C ILE A 217 -3.26 -23.00 -14.22
N ALA A 218 -3.25 -24.05 -13.40
CA ALA A 218 -4.30 -24.33 -12.43
C ALA A 218 -4.50 -23.19 -11.41
N LEU A 219 -3.40 -22.63 -10.88
CA LEU A 219 -3.46 -21.51 -9.94
C LEU A 219 -4.00 -20.25 -10.61
N ARG A 220 -3.63 -20.02 -11.89
CA ARG A 220 -4.16 -18.91 -12.68
C ARG A 220 -5.66 -19.03 -12.86
N ILE A 221 -6.17 -20.19 -13.27
CA ILE A 221 -7.61 -20.41 -13.47
C ILE A 221 -8.36 -20.25 -12.15
N MET A 222 -7.86 -20.86 -11.07
CA MET A 222 -8.48 -20.75 -9.74
C MET A 222 -8.55 -19.30 -9.26
N PHE A 223 -7.46 -18.52 -9.43
CA PHE A 223 -7.46 -17.11 -9.06
C PHE A 223 -8.41 -16.30 -9.94
N LEU A 224 -8.40 -16.50 -11.26
CA LEU A 224 -9.30 -15.80 -12.18
C LEU A 224 -10.77 -16.10 -11.88
N ALA A 225 -11.12 -17.36 -11.61
CA ALA A 225 -12.46 -17.73 -11.21
C ALA A 225 -12.88 -17.04 -9.90
N GLY A 226 -12.02 -17.07 -8.88
CA GLY A 226 -12.27 -16.39 -7.61
C GLY A 226 -12.38 -14.86 -7.76
N ALA A 227 -11.52 -14.26 -8.59
CA ALA A 227 -11.55 -12.84 -8.89
C ALA A 227 -12.82 -12.43 -9.65
N SER A 228 -13.30 -13.26 -10.58
CA SER A 228 -14.56 -13.02 -11.29
C SER A 228 -15.77 -13.09 -10.38
N VAL A 229 -15.82 -14.07 -9.47
CA VAL A 229 -16.88 -14.17 -8.45
C VAL A 229 -16.84 -12.95 -7.53
N ALA A 230 -15.66 -12.58 -7.03
CA ALA A 230 -15.51 -11.39 -6.19
C ALA A 230 -15.90 -10.11 -6.96
N PHE A 231 -15.51 -9.98 -8.23
CA PHE A 231 -15.91 -8.87 -9.09
C PHE A 231 -17.44 -8.76 -9.17
N PHE A 232 -18.14 -9.88 -9.41
CA PHE A 232 -19.60 -9.93 -9.52
C PHE A 232 -20.32 -9.39 -8.27
N PHE A 233 -19.79 -9.66 -7.08
CA PHE A 233 -20.39 -9.11 -5.85
C PHE A 233 -20.00 -7.66 -5.59
N ILE A 234 -18.77 -7.25 -5.92
CA ILE A 234 -18.22 -5.95 -5.53
C ILE A 234 -18.61 -4.83 -6.50
N TYR A 235 -18.80 -5.13 -7.79
CA TYR A 235 -18.99 -4.07 -8.80
C TYR A 235 -20.23 -3.21 -8.52
N LYS A 236 -21.32 -3.82 -8.04
CA LYS A 236 -22.55 -3.12 -7.68
C LYS A 236 -22.33 -2.13 -6.54
N ASP A 237 -21.71 -2.58 -5.46
CA ASP A 237 -21.38 -1.71 -4.33
C ASP A 237 -20.52 -0.52 -4.77
N VAL A 238 -19.58 -0.74 -5.70
CA VAL A 238 -18.75 0.32 -6.26
C VAL A 238 -19.58 1.29 -7.09
N LEU A 239 -20.47 0.82 -7.97
CA LEU A 239 -21.36 1.69 -8.76
C LEU A 239 -22.25 2.55 -7.87
N THR A 240 -22.88 1.95 -6.86
CA THR A 240 -23.71 2.68 -5.87
C THR A 240 -22.88 3.70 -5.08
N MET A 241 -21.65 3.35 -4.69
CA MET A 241 -20.75 4.30 -4.02
C MET A 241 -20.30 5.46 -4.92
N VAL A 242 -20.17 5.21 -6.22
CA VAL A 242 -19.81 6.23 -7.22
C VAL A 242 -21.03 7.07 -7.60
N GLY A 243 -22.25 6.59 -7.36
CA GLY A 243 -23.51 7.27 -7.68
C GLY A 243 -23.86 7.17 -9.15
N ILE A 244 -23.44 6.08 -9.81
CA ILE A 244 -23.73 5.81 -11.22
C ILE A 244 -24.80 4.72 -11.25
N ASP A 245 -25.93 5.02 -11.90
CA ASP A 245 -26.97 4.03 -12.15
C ASP A 245 -26.47 2.98 -13.15
N GLU A 246 -26.85 1.71 -12.94
CA GLU A 246 -26.37 0.58 -13.77
C GLU A 246 -26.61 0.84 -15.27
N GLU A 247 -27.73 1.49 -15.62
CA GLU A 247 -28.08 1.84 -17.01
C GLU A 247 -27.16 2.92 -17.60
N GLN A 248 -26.73 3.89 -16.79
CA GLN A 248 -25.85 4.99 -17.21
C GLN A 248 -24.41 4.50 -17.44
N PHE A 249 -23.95 3.54 -16.63
CA PHE A 249 -22.66 2.87 -16.81
C PHE A 249 -22.57 2.09 -18.14
N VAL A 250 -23.65 1.38 -18.50
CA VAL A 250 -23.71 0.55 -19.72
C VAL A 250 -23.82 1.41 -20.99
N THR A 251 -24.44 2.59 -20.91
CA THR A 251 -24.72 3.43 -22.08
C THR A 251 -23.71 4.54 -22.35
N GLN A 252 -23.04 5.11 -21.33
CA GLN A 252 -22.19 6.31 -21.51
C GLN A 252 -20.74 6.17 -21.04
N GLY A 253 -20.39 5.12 -20.28
CA GLY A 253 -19.08 5.04 -19.65
C GLY A 253 -18.86 6.11 -18.55
N LEU A 254 -17.79 5.96 -17.77
CA LEU A 254 -17.52 6.71 -16.53
C LEU A 254 -17.33 8.23 -16.75
N ASP A 255 -18.40 9.03 -16.70
CA ASP A 255 -18.28 10.49 -16.55
C ASP A 255 -18.20 10.88 -15.06
N LEU A 256 -16.97 10.95 -14.55
CA LEU A 256 -16.65 11.23 -13.14
C LEU A 256 -16.58 12.74 -12.81
N SER A 257 -16.93 13.61 -13.76
CA SER A 257 -16.77 15.07 -13.65
C SER A 257 -17.62 15.71 -12.54
N HIS A 258 -18.77 15.12 -12.20
CA HIS A 258 -19.69 15.67 -11.20
C HIS A 258 -19.15 15.68 -9.76
N ARG A 259 -18.32 14.69 -9.39
CA ARG A 259 -17.82 14.55 -8.00
C ARG A 259 -16.60 15.41 -7.70
N ALA A 260 -15.79 15.71 -8.73
CA ALA A 260 -14.64 16.60 -8.62
C ALA A 260 -15.07 18.03 -8.22
N LYS A 261 -16.24 18.49 -8.71
CA LYS A 261 -16.83 19.81 -8.39
C LYS A 261 -17.38 19.93 -6.96
N GLU A 262 -17.87 18.85 -6.37
CA GLU A 262 -18.40 18.88 -5.00
C GLU A 262 -17.29 18.92 -3.94
N LEU A 263 -16.12 18.33 -4.25
CA LEU A 263 -14.98 18.26 -3.34
C LEU A 263 -14.08 19.50 -3.38
N THR A 264 -14.26 20.40 -4.35
CA THR A 264 -13.53 21.68 -4.49
C THR A 264 -13.91 22.72 -3.43
N LYS A 265 -15.00 22.50 -2.67
CA LYS A 265 -15.45 23.43 -1.62
C LYS A 265 -14.61 23.38 -0.33
N ALA A 266 -13.62 22.48 -0.23
CA ALA A 266 -12.76 22.36 0.95
C ALA A 266 -11.46 23.18 0.79
N SER A 267 -11.47 24.38 1.38
CA SER A 267 -10.37 25.34 1.57
C SER A 267 -8.94 24.74 1.57
N SER A 268 -8.05 25.42 0.81
CA SER A 268 -6.60 25.23 0.69
C SER A 268 -6.13 24.01 -0.14
N GLY A 269 -6.03 24.22 -1.45
CA GLY A 269 -5.35 23.30 -2.37
C GLY A 269 -5.52 23.78 -3.81
N VAL A 270 -4.45 23.67 -4.61
CA VAL A 270 -4.47 23.91 -6.06
C VAL A 270 -5.66 23.17 -6.68
N ASP A 271 -6.49 23.84 -7.48
CA ASP A 271 -7.67 23.24 -8.09
C ASP A 271 -7.25 22.23 -9.17
N ILE A 272 -7.18 20.95 -8.79
CA ILE A 272 -6.73 19.84 -9.65
C ILE A 272 -7.77 19.52 -10.73
N SER A 273 -9.02 20.01 -10.58
CA SER A 273 -10.13 19.68 -11.47
C SER A 273 -9.96 20.20 -12.90
N GLN A 274 -9.15 21.25 -13.10
CA GLN A 274 -8.91 21.87 -14.41
C GLN A 274 -7.71 21.27 -15.16
N TYR A 275 -6.96 20.36 -14.55
CA TYR A 275 -5.75 19.79 -15.15
C TYR A 275 -6.07 18.62 -16.09
N SER A 276 -5.22 18.43 -17.11
CA SER A 276 -5.26 17.22 -17.92
C SER A 276 -4.97 15.98 -17.06
N LEU A 277 -5.55 14.82 -17.39
CA LEU A 277 -5.39 13.59 -16.62
C LEU A 277 -3.92 13.24 -16.28
N PRO A 278 -2.94 13.36 -17.20
CA PRO A 278 -1.54 13.11 -16.87
C PRO A 278 -0.99 14.10 -15.84
N MET A 279 -1.39 15.36 -15.91
CA MET A 279 -0.97 16.40 -14.97
C MET A 279 -1.64 16.23 -13.59
N GLN A 280 -2.88 15.75 -13.54
CA GLN A 280 -3.55 15.37 -12.29
C GLN A 280 -2.80 14.24 -11.59
N VAL A 281 -2.48 13.16 -12.33
CA VAL A 281 -1.73 12.02 -11.80
C VAL A 281 -0.32 12.45 -11.36
N PHE A 282 0.38 13.26 -12.14
CA PHE A 282 1.69 13.78 -11.74
C PHE A 282 1.61 14.63 -10.47
N THR A 283 0.64 15.53 -10.39
CA THR A 283 0.43 16.39 -9.21
C THR A 283 0.10 15.55 -7.98
N PHE A 284 -0.79 14.56 -8.10
CA PHE A 284 -1.11 13.61 -7.05
C PHE A 284 0.12 12.81 -6.59
N LEU A 285 0.97 12.37 -7.52
CA LEU A 285 2.09 11.48 -7.23
C LEU A 285 3.38 12.18 -6.79
N TYR A 286 3.61 13.46 -7.12
CA TYR A 286 4.91 14.09 -6.88
C TYR A 286 4.84 15.48 -6.25
N ARG A 287 3.66 16.09 -6.11
CA ARG A 287 3.50 17.36 -5.36
C ARG A 287 2.93 17.08 -3.96
N PRO A 288 3.18 17.93 -2.95
CA PRO A 288 3.92 19.20 -3.02
C PRO A 288 5.44 19.02 -3.14
N LEU A 289 6.06 19.85 -3.98
CA LEU A 289 7.51 20.09 -3.97
C LEU A 289 7.84 21.24 -3.00
N PHE A 290 9.12 21.56 -2.81
CA PHE A 290 9.57 22.60 -1.86
C PHE A 290 8.91 23.97 -2.05
N VAL A 291 8.43 24.26 -3.26
CA VAL A 291 7.77 25.52 -3.61
C VAL A 291 6.31 25.58 -3.15
N ASP A 292 5.68 24.41 -2.94
CA ASP A 292 4.23 24.28 -2.74
C ASP A 292 3.83 24.00 -1.28
N ALA A 293 4.80 23.74 -0.39
CA ALA A 293 4.55 23.16 0.93
C ALA A 293 4.86 24.16 2.06
N PRO A 294 3.87 24.92 2.58
CA PRO A 294 4.09 25.70 3.78
C PRO A 294 4.19 24.79 5.01
N GLY A 295 5.17 25.06 5.87
CA GLY A 295 5.34 24.41 7.18
C GLY A 295 6.28 23.20 7.22
N PHE A 296 6.67 22.81 8.44
CA PHE A 296 7.67 21.76 8.70
C PHE A 296 7.29 20.39 8.12
N LEU A 297 6.02 19.98 8.26
CA LEU A 297 5.53 18.74 7.65
C LEU A 297 5.55 18.80 6.12
N GLY A 298 5.28 19.96 5.54
CA GLY A 298 5.36 20.18 4.09
C GLY A 298 6.76 19.89 3.56
N ILE A 299 7.79 20.42 4.22
CA ILE A 299 9.20 20.21 3.85
C ILE A 299 9.58 18.73 3.89
N ILE A 300 9.23 18.00 4.96
CA ILE A 300 9.49 16.56 5.07
C ILE A 300 8.86 15.81 3.90
N VAL A 301 7.60 16.10 3.59
CA VAL A 301 6.91 15.44 2.49
C VAL A 301 7.48 15.83 1.13
N SER A 302 7.98 17.06 0.96
CA SER A 302 8.66 17.46 -0.27
C SER A 302 9.96 16.67 -0.51
N PHE A 303 10.76 16.42 0.54
CA PHE A 303 11.94 15.54 0.42
C PHE A 303 11.56 14.13 -0.02
N GLU A 304 10.52 13.55 0.57
CA GLU A 304 10.02 12.23 0.18
C GLU A 304 9.47 12.21 -1.25
N ASN A 305 8.78 13.27 -1.66
CA ASN A 305 8.26 13.39 -3.01
C ASN A 305 9.36 13.50 -4.07
N VAL A 306 10.46 14.20 -3.75
CA VAL A 306 11.65 14.24 -4.59
C VAL A 306 12.30 12.86 -4.64
N PHE A 307 12.39 12.15 -3.51
CA PHE A 307 12.87 10.76 -3.49
C PHE A 307 12.02 9.86 -4.41
N TYR A 308 10.68 9.94 -4.30
CA TYR A 308 9.78 9.21 -5.18
C TYR A 308 9.99 9.57 -6.65
N LEU A 309 10.14 10.85 -6.97
CA LEU A 309 10.39 11.31 -8.34
C LEU A 309 11.70 10.70 -8.88
N LEU A 310 12.80 10.78 -8.13
CA LEU A 310 14.10 10.25 -8.54
C LEU A 310 14.07 8.73 -8.77
N ILE A 311 13.40 7.99 -7.88
CA ILE A 311 13.26 6.53 -8.00
C ILE A 311 12.37 6.17 -9.19
N SER A 312 11.23 6.85 -9.37
CA SER A 312 10.35 6.63 -10.53
C SER A 312 11.03 7.00 -11.87
N LEU A 313 11.87 8.03 -11.89
CA LEU A 313 12.65 8.40 -13.08
C LEU A 313 13.65 7.31 -13.48
N LYS A 314 14.18 6.50 -12.55
CA LYS A 314 15.02 5.34 -12.92
C LYS A 314 14.24 4.29 -13.71
N LEU A 315 12.93 4.16 -13.46
CA LEU A 315 12.07 3.22 -14.17
C LEU A 315 11.60 3.78 -15.52
N ILE A 316 11.17 5.04 -15.57
CA ILE A 316 10.55 5.63 -16.77
C ILE A 316 11.59 6.27 -17.70
N GLY A 317 12.72 6.74 -17.16
CA GLY A 317 13.77 7.42 -17.90
C GLY A 317 14.63 6.51 -18.79
N ASN A 318 14.40 5.20 -18.78
CA ASN A 318 15.11 4.24 -19.63
C ASN A 318 14.12 3.35 -20.38
N LEU A 319 14.35 3.15 -21.68
CA LEU A 319 13.58 2.22 -22.53
C LEU A 319 13.54 0.80 -21.95
N LYS A 320 14.59 0.39 -21.22
CA LYS A 320 14.62 -0.90 -20.52
C LYS A 320 13.57 -0.99 -19.41
N GLY A 321 13.35 0.09 -18.67
CA GLY A 321 12.37 0.13 -17.59
C GLY A 321 10.94 0.15 -18.12
N LEU A 322 10.67 0.92 -19.19
CA LEU A 322 9.39 0.86 -19.90
C LEU A 322 9.10 -0.55 -20.45
N LYS A 323 10.12 -1.21 -21.02
CA LYS A 323 9.99 -2.60 -21.46
C LYS A 323 9.71 -3.54 -20.29
N PHE A 324 10.36 -3.33 -19.14
CA PHE A 324 10.15 -4.12 -17.93
C PHE A 324 8.71 -4.04 -17.41
N LEU A 325 8.04 -2.88 -17.50
CA LEU A 325 6.62 -2.76 -17.13
C LEU A 325 5.73 -3.75 -17.91
N VAL A 326 6.08 -4.02 -19.17
CA VAL A 326 5.34 -4.94 -20.06
C VAL A 326 5.89 -6.37 -19.99
N THR A 327 7.17 -6.59 -19.71
CA THR A 327 7.80 -7.93 -19.73
C THR A 327 8.08 -8.53 -18.35
N GLY A 328 7.87 -7.76 -17.29
CA GLY A 328 8.22 -8.12 -15.91
C GLY A 328 7.42 -9.30 -15.38
N ASN A 329 7.82 -9.78 -14.20
CA ASN A 329 7.12 -10.86 -13.52
C ASN A 329 5.68 -10.46 -13.16
N PHE A 330 4.82 -11.47 -12.96
CA PHE A 330 3.43 -11.34 -12.54
C PHE A 330 3.27 -10.31 -11.39
N LEU A 331 4.06 -10.45 -10.32
CA LEU A 331 3.98 -9.57 -9.16
C LEU A 331 4.30 -8.11 -9.48
N ALA A 332 5.32 -7.86 -10.30
CA ALA A 332 5.69 -6.51 -10.72
C ALA A 332 4.60 -5.89 -11.60
N LYS A 333 4.01 -6.67 -12.52
CA LYS A 333 2.88 -6.23 -13.34
C LYS A 333 1.65 -5.92 -12.50
N THR A 334 1.27 -6.81 -11.59
CA THR A 334 0.14 -6.61 -10.70
C THR A 334 0.34 -5.39 -9.81
N ALA A 335 1.53 -5.20 -9.23
CA ALA A 335 1.84 -4.02 -8.44
C ALA A 335 1.80 -2.73 -9.27
N PHE A 336 2.34 -2.74 -10.49
CA PHE A 336 2.33 -1.58 -11.38
C PHE A 336 0.92 -1.23 -11.88
N LEU A 337 0.15 -2.21 -12.33
CA LEU A 337 -1.23 -2.02 -12.79
C LEU A 337 -2.13 -1.54 -11.65
N SER A 338 -1.95 -2.11 -10.45
CA SER A 338 -2.66 -1.65 -9.25
C SER A 338 -2.25 -0.21 -8.93
N PHE A 339 -0.96 0.10 -8.95
CA PHE A 339 -0.45 1.45 -8.71
C PHE A 339 -1.06 2.47 -9.66
N ILE A 340 -0.99 2.25 -10.98
CA ILE A 340 -1.43 3.24 -11.96
C ILE A 340 -2.95 3.43 -11.91
N THR A 341 -3.71 2.35 -11.83
CA THR A 341 -5.18 2.42 -11.83
C THR A 341 -5.70 3.03 -10.54
N ILE A 342 -5.14 2.68 -9.38
CA ILE A 342 -5.50 3.32 -8.11
C ILE A 342 -5.09 4.80 -8.16
N SER A 343 -3.91 5.14 -8.67
CA SER A 343 -3.46 6.54 -8.75
C SER A 343 -4.35 7.39 -9.64
N ILE A 344 -4.81 6.86 -10.78
CA ILE A 344 -5.78 7.54 -11.65
C ILE A 344 -7.10 7.76 -10.91
N ALA A 345 -7.67 6.70 -10.33
CA ALA A 345 -8.93 6.79 -9.61
C ALA A 345 -8.87 7.78 -8.45
N LEU A 346 -7.79 7.76 -7.66
CA LEU A 346 -7.60 8.67 -6.53
C LEU A 346 -7.28 10.09 -6.97
N ALA A 347 -6.54 10.30 -8.06
CA ALA A 347 -6.25 11.63 -8.59
C ALA A 347 -7.53 12.35 -9.01
N GLN A 348 -8.50 11.63 -9.59
CA GLN A 348 -9.79 12.19 -9.99
C GLN A 348 -10.70 12.53 -8.81
N ILE A 349 -10.54 11.83 -7.67
CA ILE A 349 -11.36 12.02 -6.46
C ILE A 349 -10.71 13.00 -5.48
N SER A 350 -9.39 13.22 -5.56
CA SER A 350 -8.65 14.04 -4.59
C SER A 350 -8.74 15.52 -4.92
N GLY A 351 -9.82 16.19 -4.49
CA GLY A 351 -9.99 17.65 -4.63
C GLY A 351 -9.10 18.49 -3.69
N ASN A 352 -8.35 17.88 -2.76
CA ASN A 352 -7.50 18.58 -1.79
C ASN A 352 -6.13 17.91 -1.67
N LEU A 353 -5.06 18.71 -1.63
CA LEU A 353 -3.67 18.26 -1.57
C LEU A 353 -3.35 17.44 -0.30
N GLY A 354 -3.91 17.80 0.86
CA GLY A 354 -3.75 17.05 2.11
C GLY A 354 -4.43 15.67 2.06
N LEU A 355 -5.60 15.58 1.41
CA LEU A 355 -6.27 14.30 1.17
C LEU A 355 -5.45 13.44 0.19
N ALA A 356 -4.92 14.06 -0.87
CA ALA A 356 -4.05 13.41 -1.83
C ALA A 356 -2.80 12.83 -1.15
N MET A 357 -2.11 13.61 -0.31
CA MET A 357 -0.92 13.16 0.44
C MET A 357 -1.21 11.92 1.30
N ARG A 358 -2.34 11.89 2.03
CA ARG A 358 -2.75 10.74 2.86
C ARG A 358 -3.00 9.49 2.02
N GLN A 359 -3.72 9.62 0.90
CA GLN A 359 -4.14 8.49 0.07
C GLN A 359 -3.00 7.96 -0.80
N LYS A 360 -2.15 8.84 -1.31
CA LYS A 360 -0.96 8.53 -2.10
C LYS A 360 -0.02 7.58 -1.38
N SER A 361 0.28 7.85 -0.10
CA SER A 361 1.26 7.07 0.69
C SER A 361 1.03 5.55 0.61
N GLN A 362 -0.24 5.13 0.65
CA GLN A 362 -0.65 3.72 0.60
C GLN A 362 -0.35 3.04 -0.73
N VAL A 363 -0.27 3.82 -1.81
CA VAL A 363 -0.10 3.34 -3.18
C VAL A 363 1.36 3.42 -3.61
N MET A 364 2.12 4.38 -3.09
CA MET A 364 3.54 4.57 -3.44
C MET A 364 4.42 3.37 -3.10
N ILE A 365 4.09 2.60 -2.07
CA ILE A 365 4.84 1.38 -1.76
C ILE A 365 4.85 0.37 -2.93
N LEU A 366 3.79 0.36 -3.75
CA LEU A 366 3.70 -0.53 -4.91
C LEU A 366 4.64 -0.09 -6.03
N VAL A 367 4.75 1.21 -6.34
CA VAL A 367 5.72 1.67 -7.35
C VAL A 367 7.16 1.49 -6.90
N LEU A 368 7.44 1.70 -5.60
CA LEU A 368 8.76 1.46 -5.02
C LEU A 368 9.17 -0.01 -5.15
N PHE A 369 8.24 -0.94 -4.94
CA PHE A 369 8.47 -2.35 -5.22
C PHE A 369 8.81 -2.59 -6.71
N VAL A 370 8.03 -2.02 -7.63
CA VAL A 370 8.24 -2.18 -9.08
C VAL A 370 9.62 -1.67 -9.48
N VAL A 371 10.08 -0.53 -8.96
CA VAL A 371 11.41 0.00 -9.26
C VAL A 371 12.50 -0.92 -8.74
N MET A 372 12.39 -1.42 -7.50
CA MET A 372 13.39 -2.36 -6.99
C MET A 372 13.38 -3.69 -7.75
N ALA A 373 12.21 -4.20 -8.15
CA ALA A 373 12.11 -5.40 -8.97
C ALA A 373 12.77 -5.19 -10.34
N PHE A 374 12.66 -3.99 -10.93
CA PHE A 374 13.38 -3.63 -12.16
C PHE A 374 14.90 -3.64 -11.94
N MET A 375 15.38 -2.97 -10.90
CA MET A 375 16.82 -2.94 -10.56
C MET A 375 17.36 -4.36 -10.28
N ASP A 376 16.56 -5.22 -9.64
CA ASP A 376 16.90 -6.61 -9.40
C ASP A 376 17.03 -7.41 -10.69
N GLU A 377 16.12 -7.22 -11.64
CA GLU A 377 16.19 -7.89 -12.95
C GLU A 377 17.41 -7.43 -13.76
N GLU A 378 17.76 -6.14 -13.74
CA GLU A 378 18.97 -5.64 -14.40
C GLU A 378 20.23 -6.24 -13.80
N LYS A 379 20.34 -6.25 -12.46
CA LYS A 379 21.48 -6.83 -11.75
C LYS A 379 21.58 -8.34 -11.96
N PHE A 380 20.45 -9.04 -11.99
CA PHE A 380 20.39 -10.46 -12.30
C PHE A 380 20.89 -10.78 -13.71
N LYS A 381 20.47 -10.00 -14.72
CA LYS A 381 20.93 -10.16 -16.11
C LYS A 381 22.44 -9.92 -16.22
N ALA A 382 22.95 -8.88 -15.57
CA ALA A 382 24.38 -8.57 -15.56
C ALA A 382 25.20 -9.70 -14.89
N TRP A 383 24.74 -10.19 -13.74
CA TRP A 383 25.37 -11.31 -13.05
C TRP A 383 25.39 -12.58 -13.91
N LYS A 384 24.26 -12.92 -14.55
CA LYS A 384 24.17 -14.10 -15.45
C LYS A 384 25.14 -13.97 -16.62
N HIS A 385 25.26 -12.79 -17.21
CA HIS A 385 26.19 -12.53 -18.30
C HIS A 385 27.66 -12.71 -17.87
N GLN A 386 28.03 -12.21 -16.69
CA GLN A 386 29.37 -12.40 -16.13
C GLN A 386 29.70 -13.88 -15.86
N GLN A 387 28.74 -14.66 -15.35
CA GLN A 387 28.93 -16.10 -15.14
C GLN A 387 29.14 -16.84 -16.47
N LEU A 388 28.40 -16.48 -17.52
CA LEU A 388 28.58 -17.06 -18.85
C LEU A 388 29.96 -16.76 -19.44
N ILE A 389 30.49 -15.54 -19.24
CA ILE A 389 31.85 -15.18 -19.68
C ILE A 389 32.90 -16.00 -18.92
N LYS A 390 32.75 -16.15 -17.59
CA LYS A 390 33.66 -16.96 -16.77
C LYS A 390 33.67 -18.43 -17.22
N LEU A 391 32.51 -19.00 -17.50
CA LEU A 391 32.37 -20.38 -17.98
C LEU A 391 32.97 -20.59 -19.38
N ARG A 392 32.90 -19.59 -20.27
CA ARG A 392 33.55 -19.65 -21.59
C ARG A 392 35.06 -19.63 -21.46
N ARG A 393 35.61 -18.71 -20.67
CA ARG A 393 37.06 -18.62 -20.39
C ARG A 393 37.61 -19.88 -19.73
N SER A 394 36.87 -20.49 -18.79
CA SER A 394 37.31 -21.74 -18.15
C SER A 394 37.34 -22.91 -19.14
N ARG A 395 36.39 -22.96 -20.09
CA ARG A 395 36.40 -23.97 -21.15
C ARG A 395 37.56 -23.78 -22.12
N GLU A 396 37.80 -22.55 -22.58
CA GLU A 396 38.93 -22.21 -23.44
C GLU A 396 40.27 -22.57 -22.79
N ASN A 397 40.45 -22.23 -21.51
CA ASN A 397 41.66 -22.59 -20.76
C ASN A 397 41.82 -24.11 -20.58
N ALA A 398 40.72 -24.85 -20.38
CA ALA A 398 40.76 -26.31 -20.29
C ALA A 398 41.12 -26.96 -21.63
N THR A 399 40.64 -26.41 -22.75
CA THR A 399 41.00 -26.89 -24.10
C THR A 399 42.47 -26.63 -24.42
N ASN A 400 42.99 -25.44 -24.06
CA ASN A 400 44.39 -25.08 -24.28
C ASN A 400 45.37 -25.83 -23.36
N ALA A 401 44.93 -26.41 -22.24
CA ALA A 401 45.76 -27.22 -21.35
C ALA A 401 45.85 -28.69 -21.78
N THR A 402 44.97 -29.13 -22.69
CA THR A 402 44.93 -30.50 -23.24
C THR A 402 45.61 -30.64 -24.60
N THR A 403 45.96 -29.51 -25.23
CA THR A 403 46.81 -29.40 -26.43
C THR A 403 48.22 -29.06 -26.01
#